data_AF-A0A395UV73-F1
#
_entry.id   AF-A0A395UV73-F1
#
_cell.length_a   1.000
_cell.length_b   1.000
_cell.length_c   1.000
_cell.angle_alpha   90.00
_cell.angle_beta   90.00
_cell.angle_gamma   90.00
#
_symmetry.space_group_name_H-M   'P 1'
#
loop_
_entity.id
_entity.type
_entity.pdbx_description
1 polymer ?
#
loop_
_entity_poly.entity_id
_entity_poly.type
_entity_poly.pdbx_seq_one_letter_code
_entity_poly.pdbx_strand_id
1 'polypeptide(L)'
;MSIVAAIVSLMGAIVSGVLATIITLTINHKSEIMREKKQLVADIFGYRFLLNKDSGVEKFYAAMNRVPIVFKDNKNVIESYDYLHRCSLINDAKERSRKMEDALVTFMKELCKAINIDCENWNDSKILNIFGA
;
A
#
# COMPACT_ATOMS: atom_id res chain seq x y z
N MET A 1 4.03 -52.95 -17.53
CA MET A 1 3.36 -52.03 -16.58
C MET A 1 1.98 -52.58 -16.30
N SER A 2 1.58 -52.75 -15.02
CA SER A 2 0.20 -53.18 -14.73
C SER A 2 -0.77 -52.03 -15.06
N ILE A 3 -1.98 -52.38 -15.49
CA ILE A 3 -3.06 -51.41 -15.76
C ILE A 3 -3.29 -50.52 -14.51
N VAL A 4 -3.18 -51.11 -13.32
CA VAL A 4 -3.28 -50.41 -12.04
C VAL A 4 -2.21 -49.32 -11.90
N ALA A 5 -0.95 -49.61 -12.26
CA ALA A 5 0.12 -48.61 -12.20
C ALA A 5 -0.13 -47.45 -13.17
N ALA A 6 -0.67 -47.72 -14.36
CA ALA A 6 -1.03 -46.67 -15.32
C ALA A 6 -2.15 -45.76 -14.80
N ILE A 7 -3.18 -46.33 -14.17
CA ILE A 7 -4.29 -45.57 -13.57
C ILE A 7 -3.80 -44.69 -12.42
N VAL A 8 -2.96 -45.23 -11.53
CA VAL A 8 -2.40 -44.46 -10.39
C VAL A 8 -1.53 -43.30 -10.89
N SER A 9 -0.69 -43.53 -11.90
CA SER A 9 0.13 -42.47 -12.51
C SER A 9 -0.72 -41.37 -13.16
N LEU A 10 -1.80 -41.75 -13.86
CA LEU A 10 -2.72 -40.79 -14.47
C LEU A 10 -3.43 -39.94 -13.41
N MET A 11 -3.93 -40.58 -12.35
CA MET A 11 -4.58 -39.87 -11.24
C MET A 11 -3.60 -38.93 -10.53
N GLY A 12 -2.35 -39.37 -10.31
CA GLY A 12 -1.29 -38.53 -9.74
C GLY A 12 -0.99 -37.29 -10.59
N ALA A 13 -0.93 -37.45 -11.92
CA ALA A 13 -0.71 -36.34 -12.84
C ALA A 13 -1.86 -35.32 -12.81
N ILE A 14 -3.11 -35.79 -12.76
CA ILE A 14 -4.30 -34.92 -12.68
C ILE A 14 -4.31 -34.15 -11.35
N VAL A 15 -4.12 -34.84 -10.22
CA VAL A 15 -4.13 -34.20 -8.89
C VAL A 15 -2.99 -33.18 -8.77
N SER A 16 -1.80 -33.51 -9.27
CA SER A 16 -0.66 -32.59 -9.29
C SER A 16 -0.95 -31.34 -10.14
N GLY A 17 -1.55 -31.52 -11.32
CA GLY A 17 -1.94 -30.40 -12.19
C GLY A 17 -2.93 -29.46 -11.51
N VAL A 18 -3.99 -30.00 -10.90
CA VAL A 18 -4.99 -29.19 -10.18
C VAL A 18 -4.36 -28.43 -9.01
N LEU A 19 -3.51 -29.08 -8.22
CA LEU A 19 -2.84 -28.45 -7.09
C LEU A 19 -1.94 -27.30 -7.54
N ALA A 20 -1.14 -27.51 -8.60
CA ALA A 20 -0.28 -26.49 -9.17
C ALA A 20 -1.07 -25.26 -9.66
N THR A 21 -2.23 -25.47 -10.29
CA THR A 21 -3.12 -24.38 -10.71
C THR A 21 -3.64 -23.58 -9.51
N ILE A 22 -4.11 -24.23 -8.46
CA ILE A 22 -4.63 -23.56 -7.25
C ILE A 22 -3.55 -22.69 -6.59
N ILE A 23 -2.34 -23.25 -6.44
CA ILE A 23 -1.19 -22.52 -5.88
C ILE A 23 -0.86 -21.30 -6.75
N THR A 24 -0.81 -21.48 -8.07
CA THR A 24 -0.50 -20.41 -9.02
C THR A 24 -1.53 -19.28 -8.96
N LEU A 25 -2.83 -19.60 -8.95
CA LEU A 25 -3.90 -18.61 -8.83
C LEU A 25 -3.78 -17.80 -7.53
N THR A 26 -3.47 -18.47 -6.43
CA THR A 26 -3.32 -17.82 -5.12
C THR A 26 -2.14 -16.84 -5.10
N ILE A 27 -1.00 -17.26 -5.67
CA ILE A 27 0.20 -16.41 -5.79
C ILE A 27 -0.09 -15.21 -6.69
N ASN A 28 -0.72 -15.44 -7.85
CA ASN A 28 -1.05 -14.38 -8.80
C ASN A 28 -2.01 -13.35 -8.18
N HIS A 29 -3.07 -13.79 -7.52
CA HIS A 29 -4.01 -12.90 -6.86
C HIS A 29 -3.33 -12.04 -5.79
N LYS A 30 -2.47 -12.65 -4.96
CA LYS A 30 -1.68 -11.92 -3.95
C LYS A 30 -0.71 -10.93 -4.60
N SER A 31 -0.10 -11.30 -5.71
CA SER A 31 0.81 -10.45 -6.48
C SER A 31 0.08 -9.25 -7.09
N GLU A 32 -1.12 -9.44 -7.63
CA GLU A 32 -1.94 -8.35 -8.18
C GLU A 32 -2.36 -7.34 -7.11
N ILE A 33 -2.85 -7.80 -5.96
CA ILE A 33 -3.17 -6.93 -4.83
C ILE A 33 -1.93 -6.14 -4.39
N MET A 34 -0.77 -6.81 -4.29
CA MET A 34 0.47 -6.15 -3.93
C MET A 34 0.91 -5.12 -4.98
N ARG A 35 0.67 -5.39 -6.27
CA ARG A 35 0.95 -4.46 -7.37
C ARG A 35 0.09 -3.20 -7.25
N GLU A 36 -1.21 -3.37 -6.97
CA GLU A 36 -2.13 -2.22 -6.77
C GLU A 36 -1.71 -1.37 -5.57
N LYS A 37 -1.34 -2.01 -4.45
CA LYS A 37 -0.79 -1.31 -3.27
C LYS A 37 0.47 -0.53 -3.63
N LYS A 38 1.43 -1.15 -4.32
CA LYS A 38 2.67 -0.49 -4.74
C LYS A 38 2.40 0.70 -5.67
N GLN A 39 1.47 0.55 -6.62
CA GLN A 39 1.09 1.64 -7.51
C GLN A 39 0.48 2.79 -6.72
N LEU A 40 -0.43 2.52 -5.78
CA LEU A 40 -1.04 3.55 -4.97
C LEU A 40 -0.01 4.28 -4.09
N VAL A 41 0.92 3.56 -3.47
CA VAL A 41 2.01 4.19 -2.70
C VAL A 41 2.88 5.04 -3.62
N ALA A 42 3.24 4.55 -4.81
CA ALA A 42 3.99 5.34 -5.78
C ALA A 42 3.25 6.60 -6.22
N ASP A 43 1.92 6.54 -6.42
CA ASP A 43 1.07 7.69 -6.75
C ASP A 43 1.05 8.71 -5.59
N ILE A 44 0.85 8.27 -4.34
CA ILE A 44 0.84 9.14 -3.16
C ILE A 44 2.20 9.83 -2.99
N PHE A 45 3.29 9.06 -3.04
CA PHE A 45 4.63 9.63 -2.98
C PHE A 45 4.90 10.55 -4.17
N GLY A 46 4.47 10.17 -5.38
CA GLY A 46 4.63 10.94 -6.60
C GLY A 46 3.89 12.28 -6.55
N TYR A 47 2.69 12.34 -5.97
CA TYR A 47 1.86 13.55 -5.94
C TYR A 47 2.02 14.39 -4.69
N ARG A 48 2.76 13.94 -3.66
CA ARG A 48 2.88 14.68 -2.39
C ARG A 48 3.49 16.09 -2.53
N PHE A 49 4.27 16.35 -3.58
CA PHE A 49 4.80 17.71 -3.87
C PHE A 49 3.71 18.70 -4.30
N LEU A 50 2.52 18.21 -4.70
CA LEU A 50 1.40 19.05 -5.12
C LEU A 50 0.72 19.73 -3.93
N LEU A 51 0.93 19.24 -2.69
CA LEU A 51 0.35 19.84 -1.47
C LEU A 51 0.63 21.34 -1.32
N ASN A 52 1.73 21.83 -1.89
CA ASN A 52 2.15 23.24 -1.82
C ASN A 52 1.91 24.01 -3.14
N LYS A 53 1.17 23.43 -4.09
CA LYS A 53 0.91 24.05 -5.42
C LYS A 53 -0.55 24.42 -5.59
N ASP A 54 -0.79 25.51 -6.31
CA ASP A 54 -2.14 26.02 -6.62
C ASP A 54 -2.93 25.13 -7.60
N SER A 55 -2.28 24.17 -8.27
CA SER A 55 -2.93 23.25 -9.22
C SER A 55 -2.38 21.83 -9.12
N GLY A 56 -3.24 20.84 -9.38
CA GLY A 56 -2.87 19.41 -9.40
C GLY A 56 -3.14 18.67 -8.09
N VAL A 57 -3.50 19.37 -7.01
CA VAL A 57 -3.82 18.81 -5.69
C VAL A 57 -4.87 17.70 -5.76
N GLU A 58 -5.80 17.78 -6.71
CA GLU A 58 -6.84 16.78 -6.92
C GLU A 58 -6.28 15.38 -7.16
N LYS A 59 -5.10 15.25 -7.78
CA LYS A 59 -4.44 13.95 -7.99
C LYS A 59 -3.96 13.34 -6.69
N PHE A 60 -3.45 14.18 -5.79
CA PHE A 60 -3.06 13.75 -4.44
C PHE A 60 -4.29 13.31 -3.65
N TYR A 61 -5.37 14.10 -3.63
CA TYR A 61 -6.60 13.72 -2.93
C TYR A 61 -7.25 12.46 -3.52
N ALA A 62 -7.25 12.31 -4.84
CA ALA A 62 -7.73 11.09 -5.49
C ALA A 62 -6.93 9.85 -5.05
N ALA A 63 -5.61 9.96 -4.93
CA ALA A 63 -4.78 8.88 -4.39
C ALA A 63 -5.11 8.61 -2.91
N MET A 64 -5.18 9.64 -2.07
CA MET A 64 -5.52 9.50 -0.65
C MET A 64 -6.89 8.84 -0.43
N ASN A 65 -7.90 9.16 -1.26
CA ASN A 65 -9.24 8.59 -1.13
C ASN A 65 -9.30 7.09 -1.48
N ARG A 66 -8.31 6.57 -2.21
CA ARG A 66 -8.23 5.14 -2.54
C ARG A 66 -7.61 4.30 -1.42
N VAL A 67 -6.90 4.93 -0.49
CA VAL A 67 -6.21 4.26 0.64
C VAL A 67 -7.14 3.34 1.44
N PRO A 68 -8.32 3.79 1.95
CA PRO A 68 -9.18 2.93 2.76
C PRO A 68 -9.69 1.69 1.99
N ILE A 69 -9.79 1.77 0.67
CA ILE A 69 -10.26 0.67 -0.19
C ILE A 69 -9.11 -0.32 -0.45
N VAL A 70 -7.96 0.18 -0.90
CA VAL A 70 -6.82 -0.65 -1.32
C VAL A 70 -6.08 -1.27 -0.12
N PHE A 71 -6.06 -0.58 1.02
CA PHE A 71 -5.43 -1.04 2.25
C PHE A 71 -6.43 -1.52 3.31
N LYS A 72 -7.67 -1.85 2.92
CA LYS A 72 -8.73 -2.31 3.85
C LYS A 72 -8.28 -3.43 4.82
N ASP A 73 -7.39 -4.31 4.38
CA ASP A 73 -6.91 -5.46 5.15
C ASP A 73 -5.65 -5.16 5.97
N ASN A 74 -5.11 -3.94 5.89
CA ASN A 74 -3.93 -3.50 6.65
C ASN A 74 -4.34 -2.49 7.74
N LYS A 75 -4.50 -2.99 8.97
CA LYS A 75 -4.96 -2.20 10.12
C LYS A 75 -4.08 -0.97 10.39
N ASN A 76 -2.75 -1.12 10.36
CA ASN A 76 -1.84 -0.02 10.67
C ASN A 76 -1.98 1.15 9.67
N VAL A 77 -2.15 0.85 8.38
CA VAL A 77 -2.37 1.87 7.36
C VAL A 77 -3.70 2.60 7.59
N ILE A 78 -4.76 1.86 7.90
CA ILE A 78 -6.07 2.46 8.18
C ILE A 78 -6.04 3.32 9.45
N GLU A 79 -5.45 2.82 10.54
CA GLU A 79 -5.33 3.56 11.80
C GLU A 79 -4.51 4.85 11.64
N SER A 80 -3.39 4.79 10.91
CA SER A 80 -2.57 5.98 10.63
C SER A 80 -3.25 6.97 9.67
N TYR A 81 -4.04 6.48 8.71
CA TYR A 81 -4.88 7.32 7.85
C TYR A 81 -5.97 8.04 8.65
N ASP A 82 -6.67 7.34 9.55
CA ASP A 82 -7.69 7.92 10.43
C ASP A 82 -7.08 8.91 11.43
N TYR A 83 -5.87 8.64 11.92
CA TYR A 83 -5.12 9.59 12.73
C TYR A 83 -4.77 10.86 11.96
N LEU A 84 -4.29 10.75 10.72
CA LEU A 84 -4.01 11.89 9.85
C LEU A 84 -5.27 12.74 9.61
N HIS A 85 -6.41 12.09 9.33
CA HIS A 85 -7.69 12.77 9.18
C HIS A 85 -8.13 13.48 10.46
N ARG A 86 -7.98 12.86 11.64
CA ARG A 86 -8.29 13.53 12.92
C ARG A 86 -7.39 14.75 13.16
N CYS A 87 -6.11 14.68 12.82
CA CYS A 87 -5.19 15.80 12.94
C CYS A 87 -5.58 16.98 12.04
N SER A 88 -6.15 16.74 10.85
CA SER A 88 -6.57 17.82 9.94
C SER A 88 -7.77 18.62 10.47
N LEU A 89 -8.56 18.04 11.38
CA LEU A 89 -9.73 18.66 12.00
C LEU A 89 -9.39 19.52 13.24
N ILE A 90 -8.12 19.64 13.62
CA ILE A 90 -7.69 20.45 14.76
C ILE A 90 -7.92 21.94 14.47
N ASN A 91 -8.59 22.64 15.38
CA ASN A 91 -8.92 24.06 15.23
C ASN A 91 -7.69 24.97 15.31
N ASP A 92 -6.79 24.72 16.28
CA ASP A 92 -5.57 25.50 16.46
C ASP A 92 -4.60 25.26 15.30
N ALA A 93 -4.27 26.32 14.56
CA ALA A 93 -3.46 26.20 13.34
C ALA A 93 -2.01 25.74 13.62
N LYS A 94 -1.43 26.16 14.76
CA LYS A 94 -0.04 25.84 15.10
C LYS A 94 0.10 24.41 15.60
N GLU A 95 -0.88 23.93 16.36
CA GLU A 95 -0.99 22.54 16.79
C GLU A 95 -1.31 21.63 15.60
N ARG A 96 -2.25 22.04 14.74
CA ARG A 96 -2.62 21.31 13.52
C ARG A 96 -1.40 21.05 12.64
N SER A 97 -0.62 22.09 12.31
CA SER A 97 0.56 21.93 11.44
C SER A 97 1.53 20.89 12.00
N ARG A 98 1.88 21.01 13.28
CA ARG A 98 2.84 20.10 13.94
C ARG A 98 2.33 18.66 13.95
N LYS A 99 1.09 18.45 14.39
CA LYS A 99 0.50 17.10 14.48
C LYS A 99 0.23 16.49 13.10
N MET A 100 -0.10 17.31 12.09
CA MET A 100 -0.27 16.84 10.72
C MET A 100 1.05 16.40 10.09
N GLU A 101 2.15 17.10 10.32
CA GLU A 101 3.47 16.69 9.84
C GLU A 101 3.86 15.32 10.42
N ASP A 102 3.77 15.16 11.75
CA ASP A 102 4.06 13.90 12.44
C ASP A 102 3.12 12.76 11.97
N ALA A 103 1.83 13.06 11.81
CA ALA A 103 0.85 12.10 11.32
C ALA A 103 1.11 11.69 9.87
N LEU A 104 1.49 12.63 9.01
CA LEU A 104 1.80 12.36 7.60
C LEU A 104 3.04 11.48 7.48
N VAL A 105 4.10 11.78 8.25
CA VAL A 105 5.31 10.96 8.30
C VAL A 105 4.98 9.54 8.76
N THR A 106 4.18 9.39 9.82
CA THR A 106 3.75 8.09 10.34
C THR A 106 2.97 7.31 9.30
N PHE A 107 1.98 7.94 8.67
CA PHE A 107 1.18 7.35 7.60
C PHE A 107 2.04 6.88 6.43
N MET A 108 2.98 7.70 5.98
CA MET A 108 3.89 7.37 4.87
C MET A 108 4.81 6.20 5.21
N LYS A 109 5.28 6.09 6.46
CA LYS A 109 6.07 4.93 6.92
C LYS A 109 5.22 3.65 6.96
N GLU A 110 3.98 3.72 7.43
CA GLU A 110 3.08 2.55 7.43
C GLU A 110 2.71 2.09 6.01
N LEU A 111 2.54 3.01 5.05
CA LEU A 111 2.38 2.67 3.64
C LEU A 111 3.58 1.89 3.09
N CYS A 112 4.81 2.33 3.38
CA CYS A 112 6.04 1.65 2.96
C CYS A 112 6.15 0.24 3.56
N LYS A 113 5.91 0.10 4.87
CA LYS A 113 5.89 -1.21 5.54
C LYS A 113 4.85 -2.14 4.91
N ALA A 114 3.67 -1.62 4.59
CA ALA A 114 2.59 -2.41 3.99
C ALA A 114 2.92 -3.00 2.61
N ILE A 115 3.92 -2.45 1.91
CA ILE A 115 4.40 -2.94 0.62
C ILE A 115 5.81 -3.55 0.69
N ASN A 116 6.31 -3.84 1.90
CA ASN A 116 7.64 -4.39 2.18
C ASN A 116 8.79 -3.51 1.67
N ILE A 117 8.67 -2.18 1.77
CA ILE A 117 9.76 -1.24 1.55
C ILE A 117 10.29 -0.80 2.91
N ASP A 118 11.58 -1.01 3.15
CA ASP A 118 12.26 -0.49 4.33
C ASP A 118 12.43 1.04 4.20
N CYS A 119 11.82 1.74 5.15
CA CYS A 119 11.84 3.19 5.27
C CYS A 119 12.28 3.66 6.66
N GLU A 120 12.86 2.80 7.50
CA GLU A 120 13.25 3.14 8.88
C GLU A 120 14.29 4.27 8.92
N ASN A 121 15.17 4.29 7.93
CA ASN A 121 16.24 5.30 7.80
C ASN A 121 15.80 6.57 7.07
N TRP A 122 14.51 6.73 6.75
CA TRP A 122 14.03 7.92 6.06
C TRP A 122 13.85 9.05 7.07
N ASN A 123 14.78 10.00 7.03
CA ASN A 123 14.67 11.30 7.67
C ASN A 123 13.29 11.92 7.35
N ASP A 124 12.57 12.39 8.38
CA ASP A 124 11.24 13.00 8.26
C ASP A 124 11.24 14.19 7.27
N SER A 125 12.36 14.91 7.16
CA SER A 125 12.60 15.94 6.15
C SER A 125 12.69 15.41 4.73
N LYS A 126 13.04 14.14 4.46
CA LYS A 126 12.99 13.56 3.10
C LYS A 126 11.58 13.14 2.69
N ILE A 127 10.72 12.87 3.68
CA ILE A 127 9.30 12.57 3.44
C ILE A 127 8.56 13.89 3.15
N LEU A 128 8.88 14.95 3.89
CA LEU A 128 8.24 16.26 3.81
C LEU A 128 8.85 17.23 2.77
N ASN A 129 10.18 17.29 2.62
CA ASN A 129 10.85 18.15 1.63
C ASN A 129 11.27 17.37 0.38
N ILE A 130 10.66 17.71 -0.74
CA ILE A 130 10.92 17.10 -2.04
C ILE A 130 11.17 18.25 -2.98
N PHE A 131 12.44 18.58 -3.16
CA PHE A 131 12.95 19.42 -4.26
C PHE A 131 11.94 20.45 -4.80
N GLY A 132 11.77 21.50 -4.02
CA GLY A 132 10.90 22.64 -4.28
C GLY A 132 11.15 23.67 -3.18
N ALA A 133 12.38 24.18 -3.16
CA ALA A 133 12.65 25.49 -2.57
C ALA A 133 11.85 26.56 -3.33
#